data_AF-A0AAD9N294-F1
#
_entry.id   AF-A0AAD9N294-F1
#
_cell.length_a   1.000
_cell.length_b   1.000
_cell.length_c   1.000
_cell.angle_alpha   90.00
_cell.angle_beta   90.00
_cell.angle_gamma   90.00
#
_symmetry.space_group_name_H-M   'P 1'
#
loop_
_entity.id
_entity.type
_entity.pdbx_description
1 polymer ?
#
loop_
_entity_poly.entity_id
_entity_poly.type
_entity_poly.pdbx_seq_one_letter_code
_entity_poly.pdbx_strand_id
1 'polypeptide(L)'
;MWYHAEGVEPYWEPPELEEITSGEWKYRGRTEHEINCHIEDVPENGADVAHLPQVHGPIMTSGIDLRYTYSKMWSFAKHHWDGYWTASMEEGEKHIGTLALTHTMSLFGIHIPILDMHVKARQMGPGIVYLTFSSPIGSGVYLHHVTPLEPLKQRMIHQIYFTHYVPAIVPKFFLLAEALMVERDIMIWNNKRYEGKPVLVKSDSDSLLMRHRRWYSQFYSEHSPRLNFHKESLDW
;
A
#
# COMPACT_ATOMS: atom_id res chain seq x y z
N MET A 1 -0.60 -8.14 -17.78
CA MET A 1 -1.39 -9.32 -18.16
C MET A 1 -2.77 -9.16 -17.57
N TRP A 2 -3.82 -9.56 -18.29
CA TRP A 2 -5.19 -9.54 -17.80
C TRP A 2 -5.60 -10.93 -17.30
N TYR A 3 -6.37 -10.98 -16.23
CA TYR A 3 -6.97 -12.21 -15.72
C TYR A 3 -8.43 -11.93 -15.32
N HIS A 4 -9.32 -12.80 -15.77
CA HIS A 4 -10.71 -12.84 -15.36
C HIS A 4 -11.13 -14.30 -15.26
N ALA A 5 -11.72 -14.73 -14.14
CA ALA A 5 -12.05 -16.13 -13.92
C ALA A 5 -13.10 -16.66 -14.92
N GLU A 6 -13.94 -15.76 -15.44
CA GLU A 6 -14.92 -16.05 -16.50
C GLU A 6 -14.36 -15.91 -17.93
N GLY A 7 -13.08 -15.58 -18.11
CA GLY A 7 -12.48 -15.38 -19.44
C GLY A 7 -12.95 -14.13 -20.19
N VAL A 8 -13.47 -13.13 -19.48
CA VAL A 8 -13.90 -11.85 -20.08
C VAL A 8 -12.69 -11.01 -20.49
N GLU A 9 -12.79 -10.33 -21.63
CA GLU A 9 -11.77 -9.40 -22.14
C GLU A 9 -11.55 -8.20 -21.19
N PRO A 10 -10.38 -7.53 -21.24
CA PRO A 10 -10.12 -6.33 -20.46
C PRO A 10 -11.17 -5.25 -20.72
N TYR A 11 -11.74 -4.70 -19.65
CA TYR A 11 -12.66 -3.56 -19.71
C TYR A 11 -12.04 -2.26 -19.18
N TRP A 12 -10.78 -2.31 -18.75
CA TRP A 12 -9.93 -1.17 -18.44
C TRP A 12 -8.47 -1.53 -18.68
N GLU A 13 -7.63 -0.52 -18.86
CA GLU A 13 -6.19 -0.66 -18.99
C GLU A 13 -5.48 0.25 -17.96
N PRO A 14 -4.29 -0.15 -17.46
CA PRO A 14 -3.50 0.73 -16.63
C PRO A 14 -3.14 2.02 -17.40
N PRO A 15 -3.40 3.21 -16.84
CA PRO A 15 -3.14 4.46 -17.53
C PRO A 15 -1.63 4.68 -17.67
N GLU A 16 -1.25 5.30 -18.79
CA GLU A 16 0.07 5.90 -18.93
C GLU A 16 0.18 7.14 -18.04
N LEU A 17 1.35 7.35 -17.45
CA LEU A 17 1.65 8.58 -16.72
C LEU A 17 2.45 9.51 -17.61
N GLU A 18 1.90 10.69 -17.89
CA GLU A 18 2.50 11.70 -18.76
C GLU A 18 3.90 12.10 -18.27
N GLU A 19 4.10 12.20 -16.96
CA GLU A 19 5.38 12.56 -16.36
C GLU A 19 6.45 11.49 -16.64
N ILE A 20 6.06 10.22 -16.77
CA ILE A 20 7.01 9.15 -17.15
C ILE A 20 7.29 9.19 -18.65
N THR A 21 6.26 9.30 -19.48
CA THR A 21 6.41 9.26 -20.95
C THR A 21 7.12 10.49 -21.50
N SER A 22 6.92 11.67 -20.90
CA SER A 22 7.66 12.90 -21.20
C SER A 22 9.10 12.89 -20.70
N GLY A 23 9.44 12.00 -19.76
CA GLY A 23 10.76 11.91 -19.13
C GLY A 23 10.98 12.86 -17.96
N GLU A 24 9.94 13.59 -17.53
CA GLU A 24 9.96 14.42 -16.33
C GLU A 24 10.26 13.60 -15.07
N TRP A 25 9.67 12.41 -14.99
CA TRP A 25 9.97 11.39 -13.99
C TRP A 25 10.78 10.25 -14.62
N LYS A 26 11.98 10.02 -14.07
CA LYS A 26 12.86 8.92 -14.49
C LYS A 26 12.84 7.80 -13.47
N TYR A 27 12.99 6.56 -13.94
CA TYR A 27 13.16 5.39 -13.09
C TYR A 27 14.39 5.55 -12.17
N ARG A 28 14.22 5.27 -10.87
CA ARG A 28 15.28 5.43 -9.85
C ARG A 28 15.61 4.16 -9.06
N GLY A 29 14.80 3.11 -9.19
CA GLY A 29 15.07 1.83 -8.54
C GLY A 29 13.81 1.01 -8.30
N ARG A 30 14.04 -0.20 -7.78
CA ARG A 30 13.01 -1.21 -7.52
C ARG A 30 13.34 -2.00 -6.25
N THR A 31 12.30 -2.39 -5.53
CA THR A 31 12.34 -3.39 -4.46
C THR A 31 11.35 -4.52 -4.79
N GLU A 32 11.58 -5.70 -4.23
CA GLU A 32 10.76 -6.89 -4.48
C GLU A 32 10.72 -7.75 -3.21
N HIS A 33 9.54 -8.24 -2.86
CA HIS A 33 9.30 -9.07 -1.69
C HIS A 33 8.36 -10.23 -2.04
N GLU A 34 8.58 -11.39 -1.42
CA GLU A 34 7.58 -12.46 -1.34
C GLU A 34 6.94 -12.43 0.05
N ILE A 35 5.61 -12.46 0.10
CA ILE A 35 4.81 -12.22 1.30
C ILE A 35 3.80 -13.36 1.44
N ASN A 36 3.72 -13.94 2.64
CA ASN A 36 2.79 -15.03 2.94
C ASN A 36 1.49 -14.47 3.50
N CYS A 37 0.58 -14.05 2.63
CA CYS A 37 -0.73 -13.50 3.02
C CYS A 37 -1.79 -13.78 1.95
N HIS A 38 -3.06 -13.51 2.27
CA HIS A 38 -4.13 -13.53 1.29
C HIS A 38 -3.96 -12.38 0.29
N ILE A 39 -4.44 -12.56 -0.95
CA ILE A 39 -4.31 -11.54 -2.01
C ILE A 39 -4.91 -10.18 -1.62
N GLU A 40 -5.98 -10.19 -0.83
CA GLU A 40 -6.67 -8.96 -0.39
C GLU A 40 -5.97 -8.28 0.81
N ASP A 41 -5.06 -8.96 1.53
CA ASP A 41 -4.44 -8.38 2.73
C ASP A 41 -3.60 -7.13 2.41
N VAL A 42 -2.91 -7.10 1.27
CA VAL A 42 -2.07 -5.96 0.89
C VAL A 42 -2.92 -4.77 0.43
N PRO A 43 -3.86 -4.91 -0.52
CA PRO A 43 -4.70 -3.78 -0.93
C PRO A 43 -5.58 -3.22 0.19
N GLU A 44 -6.01 -4.07 1.14
CA GLU A 44 -6.80 -3.66 2.30
C GLU A 44 -6.13 -2.56 3.15
N ASN A 45 -4.80 -2.54 3.24
CA ASN A 45 -4.06 -1.48 3.93
C ASN A 45 -4.38 -0.08 3.37
N GLY A 46 -4.82 0.03 2.12
CA GLY A 46 -5.23 1.30 1.52
C GLY A 46 -6.43 1.94 2.21
N ALA A 47 -7.28 1.15 2.88
CA ALA A 47 -8.45 1.65 3.60
C ALA A 47 -8.36 1.48 5.13
N ASP A 48 -7.42 0.68 5.61
CA ASP A 48 -7.10 0.58 7.03
C ASP A 48 -6.28 1.79 7.50
N VAL A 49 -6.87 2.98 7.58
CA VAL A 49 -6.14 4.17 8.05
C VAL A 49 -5.71 4.07 9.53
N ALA A 50 -6.28 3.13 10.29
CA ALA A 50 -5.98 2.93 11.69
C ALA A 50 -4.62 2.25 11.93
N HIS A 51 -4.05 1.52 10.97
CA HIS A 51 -2.69 0.96 11.15
C HIS A 51 -1.59 2.02 11.04
N LEU A 52 -1.83 3.13 10.32
CA LEU A 52 -0.77 4.10 9.98
C LEU A 52 -0.01 4.65 11.19
N PRO A 53 -0.66 5.16 12.26
CA PRO A 53 0.06 5.61 13.46
C PRO A 53 0.72 4.47 14.26
N GLN A 54 0.23 3.24 14.12
CA GLN A 54 0.59 2.08 14.94
C GLN A 54 1.81 1.36 14.35
N VAL A 55 1.90 1.30 13.02
CA VAL A 55 2.95 0.59 12.28
C VAL A 55 4.01 1.58 11.79
N HIS A 56 3.60 2.75 11.30
CA HIS A 56 4.49 3.74 10.67
C HIS A 56 4.72 5.00 11.51
N GLY A 57 4.10 5.12 12.68
CA GLY A 57 4.33 6.21 13.62
C GLY A 57 5.79 6.34 14.09
N PRO A 58 6.46 5.23 14.49
CA PRO A 58 7.89 5.27 14.81
C PRO A 58 8.74 5.59 13.59
N ILE A 59 9.80 6.38 13.77
CA ILE A 59 10.72 6.71 12.67
C ILE A 59 11.39 5.49 12.05
N MET A 60 11.76 5.62 10.78
CA MET A 60 12.36 4.55 9.99
C MET A 60 13.62 3.93 10.63
N THR A 61 14.43 4.72 11.34
CA THR A 61 15.66 4.25 11.97
C THR A 61 15.41 3.42 13.24
N SER A 62 14.15 3.30 13.70
CA SER A 62 13.80 2.35 14.76
C SER A 62 13.80 0.88 14.30
N GLY A 63 14.05 0.64 13.01
CA GLY A 63 14.18 -0.69 12.42
C GLY A 63 12.83 -1.24 11.93
N ILE A 64 12.86 -2.50 11.54
CA ILE A 64 11.72 -3.21 10.94
C ILE A 64 11.01 -4.14 11.95
N ASP A 65 11.68 -4.47 13.05
CA ASP A 65 11.11 -5.35 14.07
C ASP A 65 10.16 -4.57 15.00
N LEU A 66 8.86 -4.70 14.73
CA LEU A 66 7.75 -4.08 15.46
C LEU A 66 7.79 -4.30 16.98
N ARG A 67 8.47 -5.34 17.48
CA ARG A 67 8.64 -5.55 18.94
C ARG A 67 9.50 -4.47 19.59
N TYR A 68 10.33 -3.79 18.80
CA TYR A 68 11.34 -2.84 19.26
C TYR A 68 11.21 -1.44 18.64
N THR A 69 10.32 -1.24 17.66
CA THR A 69 10.16 0.06 16.97
C THR A 69 9.70 1.19 17.91
N TYR A 70 8.94 0.88 18.97
CA TYR A 70 8.52 1.81 20.02
C TYR A 70 9.58 2.04 21.11
N SER A 71 10.86 2.05 20.75
CA SER A 71 11.95 2.36 21.66
C SER A 71 11.97 3.84 22.06
N LYS A 72 12.23 4.14 23.34
CA LYS A 72 12.45 5.50 23.86
C LYS A 72 13.60 6.23 23.15
N MET A 73 14.55 5.48 22.58
CA MET A 73 15.68 6.06 21.83
C MET A 73 15.23 6.87 20.62
N TRP A 74 14.07 6.55 20.04
CA TRP A 74 13.56 7.13 18.79
C TRP A 74 12.26 7.92 18.96
N SER A 75 11.76 8.09 20.19
CA SER A 75 10.49 8.77 20.47
C SER A 75 10.51 10.27 20.20
N PHE A 76 11.69 10.84 19.91
CA PHE A 76 11.85 12.24 19.58
C PHE A 76 11.31 12.59 18.19
N ALA A 77 11.10 11.60 17.31
CA ALA A 77 10.64 11.82 15.96
C ALA A 77 9.35 11.05 15.69
N LYS A 78 8.37 11.72 15.07
CA LYS A 78 7.05 11.14 14.82
C LYS A 78 6.55 11.52 13.43
N HIS A 79 6.00 10.52 12.75
CA HIS A 79 5.19 10.72 11.56
C HIS A 79 3.72 10.91 11.96
N HIS A 80 3.07 11.89 11.37
CA HIS A 80 1.63 12.06 11.44
C HIS A 80 1.05 11.86 10.04
N TRP A 81 0.06 10.98 9.97
CA TRP A 81 -0.64 10.61 8.76
C TRP A 81 -2.12 10.95 8.94
N ASP A 82 -2.63 11.83 8.10
CA ASP A 82 -4.07 12.06 7.95
C ASP A 82 -4.50 11.45 6.61
N GLY A 83 -5.48 10.56 6.65
CA GLY A 83 -5.82 9.71 5.52
C GLY A 83 -7.31 9.48 5.34
N TYR A 84 -7.76 9.51 4.08
CA TYR A 84 -9.12 9.14 3.73
C TYR A 84 -9.16 8.32 2.44
N TRP A 85 -9.86 7.18 2.50
CA TRP A 85 -10.06 6.29 1.37
C TRP A 85 -11.46 6.45 0.76
N THR A 86 -11.54 6.37 -0.57
CA THR A 86 -12.80 6.35 -1.32
C THR A 86 -12.72 5.49 -2.57
N ALA A 87 -13.82 4.86 -2.96
CA ALA A 87 -13.98 4.28 -4.28
C ALA A 87 -14.43 5.35 -5.30
N SER A 88 -13.99 5.23 -6.54
CA SER A 88 -14.52 6.05 -7.64
C SER A 88 -15.97 5.64 -7.95
N MET A 89 -16.80 6.64 -8.27
CA MET A 89 -18.19 6.47 -8.68
C MET A 89 -18.38 6.76 -10.18
N GLU A 90 -17.30 7.14 -10.87
CA GLU A 90 -17.34 7.49 -12.28
C GLU A 90 -17.49 6.24 -13.16
N GLU A 91 -18.26 6.36 -14.25
CA GLU A 91 -18.44 5.26 -15.18
C GLU A 91 -17.11 4.94 -15.88
N GLY A 92 -16.75 3.65 -15.97
CA GLY A 92 -15.43 3.21 -16.43
C GLY A 92 -14.33 3.20 -15.35
N GLU A 93 -14.50 3.91 -14.23
CA GLU A 93 -13.52 3.98 -13.15
C GLU A 93 -13.90 3.22 -11.87
N LYS A 94 -14.99 2.44 -11.89
CA LYS A 94 -15.46 1.67 -10.71
C LYS A 94 -14.39 0.71 -10.13
N HIS A 95 -13.41 0.34 -10.95
CA HIS A 95 -12.24 -0.46 -10.57
C HIS A 95 -11.18 0.33 -9.79
N ILE A 96 -11.38 1.61 -9.50
CA ILE A 96 -10.41 2.50 -8.86
C ILE A 96 -10.80 2.83 -7.42
N GLY A 97 -9.90 2.53 -6.48
CA GLY A 97 -9.90 3.01 -5.11
C GLY A 97 -8.84 4.10 -4.94
N THR A 98 -9.10 5.13 -4.14
CA THR A 98 -8.15 6.22 -3.89
C THR A 98 -8.00 6.46 -2.40
N LEU A 99 -6.76 6.41 -1.92
CA LEU A 99 -6.34 6.89 -0.62
C LEU A 99 -5.59 8.22 -0.80
N ALA A 100 -6.09 9.27 -0.18
CA ALA A 100 -5.36 10.54 -0.05
C ALA A 100 -4.73 10.58 1.34
N LEU A 101 -3.42 10.83 1.42
CA LEU A 101 -2.67 10.97 2.67
C LEU A 101 -1.94 12.30 2.70
N THR A 102 -1.94 12.94 3.86
CA THR A 102 -0.96 13.98 4.18
C THR A 102 0.00 13.44 5.23
N HIS A 103 1.27 13.37 4.85
CA HIS A 103 2.36 13.01 5.73
C HIS A 103 3.04 14.28 6.24
N THR A 104 3.18 14.38 7.55
CA THR A 104 3.99 15.40 8.19
C THR A 104 4.94 14.77 9.19
N MET A 105 6.13 15.37 9.34
CA MET A 105 7.11 14.90 10.32
C MET A 105 7.41 15.97 11.36
N SER A 106 7.60 15.52 12.59
CA SER A 106 8.10 16.35 13.70
C SER A 106 9.34 15.73 14.34
N LEU A 107 10.33 16.56 14.67
CA LEU A 107 11.50 16.20 15.48
C LEU A 107 11.52 17.04 16.75
N PHE A 108 11.64 16.41 17.91
CA PHE A 108 11.54 17.03 19.24
C PHE A 108 10.24 17.87 19.42
N GLY A 109 9.16 17.47 18.75
CA GLY A 109 7.89 18.22 18.74
C GLY A 109 7.87 19.43 17.81
N ILE A 110 8.96 19.70 17.08
CA ILE A 110 9.05 20.77 16.08
C ILE A 110 8.74 20.18 14.71
N HIS A 111 7.75 20.74 14.04
CA HIS A 111 7.36 20.36 12.68
C HIS A 111 8.46 20.71 11.65
N ILE A 112 8.70 19.82 10.69
CA ILE A 112 9.73 19.99 9.65
C ILE A 112 9.07 20.01 8.26
N PRO A 113 8.68 21.21 7.75
CA PRO A 113 7.90 21.33 6.52
C PRO A 113 8.60 20.78 5.27
N ILE A 114 9.94 20.79 5.23
CA ILE A 114 10.69 20.29 4.07
C ILE A 114 10.53 18.77 3.87
N LEU A 115 9.98 18.06 4.86
CA LEU A 115 9.77 16.61 4.86
C LEU A 115 8.28 16.25 4.75
N ASP A 116 7.41 17.24 4.58
CA ASP A 116 6.00 17.02 4.33
C ASP A 116 5.79 16.45 2.93
N MET A 117 4.82 15.54 2.85
CA MET A 117 4.45 14.92 1.59
C MET A 117 2.93 14.86 1.46
N HIS A 118 2.44 15.25 0.29
CA HIS A 118 1.08 14.94 -0.11
C HIS A 118 1.13 13.69 -0.98
N VAL A 119 0.44 12.64 -0.54
CA VAL A 119 0.47 11.33 -1.19
C VAL A 119 -0.93 10.99 -1.67
N LYS A 120 -1.04 10.49 -2.89
CA LYS A 120 -2.28 9.97 -3.45
C LYS A 120 -2.02 8.57 -4.01
N ALA A 121 -2.55 7.57 -3.33
CA ALA A 121 -2.52 6.19 -3.78
C ALA A 121 -3.79 5.87 -4.57
N ARG A 122 -3.66 5.71 -5.88
CA ARG A 122 -4.73 5.21 -6.76
C ARG A 122 -4.53 3.71 -6.96
N GLN A 123 -5.37 2.92 -6.31
CA GLN A 123 -5.44 1.48 -6.51
C GLN A 123 -6.30 1.18 -7.75
N MET A 124 -5.69 0.56 -8.75
CA MET A 124 -6.31 0.13 -10.00
C MET A 124 -6.54 -1.38 -9.91
N GLY A 125 -7.79 -1.78 -9.67
CA GLY A 125 -8.15 -3.18 -9.54
C GLY A 125 -7.53 -3.85 -8.29
N PRO A 126 -7.28 -5.18 -8.35
CA PRO A 126 -6.88 -5.94 -7.17
C PRO A 126 -5.37 -5.91 -6.86
N GLY A 127 -4.51 -5.42 -7.76
CA GLY A 127 -3.05 -5.64 -7.64
C GLY A 127 -2.14 -4.56 -8.21
N ILE A 128 -2.66 -3.38 -8.57
CA ILE A 128 -1.85 -2.26 -9.06
C ILE A 128 -2.16 -1.02 -8.23
N VAL A 129 -1.15 -0.33 -7.74
CA VAL A 129 -1.29 0.96 -7.05
C VAL A 129 -0.28 1.96 -7.63
N TYR A 130 -0.79 3.13 -8.00
CA TYR A 130 0.01 4.30 -8.35
C TYR A 130 0.02 5.21 -7.12
N LEU A 131 1.11 5.21 -6.37
CA LEU A 131 1.29 6.05 -5.20
C LEU A 131 2.09 7.28 -5.60
N THR A 132 1.38 8.31 -6.04
CA THR A 132 2.00 9.59 -6.41
C THR A 132 2.24 10.41 -5.17
N PHE A 133 3.34 11.16 -5.15
CA PHE A 133 3.65 12.02 -4.04
C PHE A 133 4.34 13.32 -4.49
N SER A 134 4.07 14.38 -3.74
CA SER A 134 4.67 15.70 -3.93
C SER A 134 5.29 16.16 -2.63
N SER A 135 6.49 16.71 -2.72
CA SER A 135 7.25 17.30 -1.61
C SER A 135 7.98 18.56 -2.08
N PRO A 136 8.45 19.43 -1.17
CA PRO A 136 9.24 20.60 -1.54
C PRO A 136 10.52 20.30 -2.32
N ILE A 137 11.05 19.07 -2.22
CA ILE A 137 12.29 18.64 -2.88
C ILE A 137 12.06 17.90 -4.21
N GLY A 138 10.81 17.73 -4.62
CA GLY A 138 10.44 17.07 -5.87
C GLY A 138 9.19 16.18 -5.73
N SER A 139 8.76 15.63 -6.86
CA SER A 139 7.61 14.75 -6.96
C SER A 139 7.98 13.43 -7.63
N GLY A 140 7.15 12.43 -7.40
CA GLY A 140 7.35 11.12 -8.02
C GLY A 140 6.17 10.21 -7.83
N VAL A 141 6.38 8.96 -8.23
CA VAL A 141 5.42 7.89 -8.10
C VAL A 141 6.12 6.60 -7.72
N TYR A 142 5.50 5.85 -6.81
CA TYR A 142 5.74 4.43 -6.69
C TYR A 142 4.71 3.68 -7.52
N LEU A 143 5.19 2.86 -8.45
CA LEU A 143 4.38 1.83 -9.08
C LEU A 143 4.49 0.57 -8.21
N HIS A 144 3.40 0.27 -7.51
CA HIS A 144 3.28 -0.88 -6.64
C HIS A 144 2.43 -1.95 -7.35
N HIS A 145 2.99 -3.15 -7.48
CA HIS A 145 2.33 -4.31 -8.05
C HIS A 145 2.32 -5.47 -7.07
N VAL A 146 1.16 -6.12 -6.93
CA VAL A 146 0.98 -7.38 -6.20
C VAL A 146 0.54 -8.43 -7.19
N THR A 147 1.31 -9.52 -7.30
CA THR A 147 0.99 -10.66 -8.16
C THR A 147 0.84 -11.91 -7.29
N PRO A 148 -0.31 -12.60 -7.34
CA PRO A 148 -0.45 -13.89 -6.68
C PRO A 148 0.50 -14.93 -7.27
N LEU A 149 1.26 -15.58 -6.40
CA LEU A 149 2.06 -16.75 -6.75
C LEU A 149 1.32 -18.04 -6.36
N GLU A 150 0.70 -18.03 -5.17
CA GLU A 150 -0.13 -19.11 -4.62
C GLU A 150 -1.27 -18.47 -3.78
N PRO A 151 -2.29 -19.23 -3.33
CA PRO A 151 -3.43 -18.65 -2.62
C PRO A 151 -3.08 -17.80 -1.38
N LEU A 152 -1.99 -18.14 -0.68
CA LEU A 152 -1.50 -17.43 0.50
C LEU A 152 -0.06 -16.94 0.31
N LYS A 153 0.39 -16.76 -0.94
CA LYS A 153 1.74 -16.28 -1.26
C LYS A 153 1.69 -15.26 -2.40
N GLN A 154 2.15 -14.04 -2.10
CA GLN A 154 2.08 -12.90 -3.01
C GLN A 154 3.49 -12.40 -3.32
N ARG A 155 3.71 -11.95 -4.55
CA ARG A 155 4.91 -11.20 -4.94
C ARG A 155 4.57 -9.73 -5.02
N MET A 156 5.26 -8.91 -4.24
CA MET A 156 5.12 -7.47 -4.20
C MET A 156 6.33 -6.79 -4.84
N ILE A 157 6.09 -5.82 -5.71
CA ILE A 157 7.14 -5.05 -6.37
C ILE A 157 6.82 -3.56 -6.24
N HIS A 158 7.78 -2.77 -5.81
CA HIS A 158 7.72 -1.31 -5.87
C HIS A 158 8.79 -0.80 -6.83
N GLN A 159 8.41 0.11 -7.71
CA GLN A 159 9.33 0.83 -8.60
C GLN A 159 9.14 2.32 -8.38
N ILE A 160 10.23 3.05 -8.17
CA ILE A 160 10.17 4.50 -7.99
C ILE A 160 10.55 5.22 -9.28
N TYR A 161 9.70 6.16 -9.67
CA TYR A 161 10.00 7.17 -10.68
C TYR A 161 9.96 8.54 -10.02
N PHE A 162 10.92 9.40 -10.35
CA PHE A 162 11.11 10.65 -9.63
C PHE A 162 11.63 11.75 -10.55
N THR A 163 11.35 13.01 -10.20
CA THR A 163 11.81 14.20 -10.89
C THR A 163 13.27 14.08 -11.37
N HIS A 164 13.48 14.27 -12.67
CA HIS A 164 14.72 13.89 -13.35
C HIS A 164 15.96 14.69 -12.92
N TYR A 165 15.80 15.96 -12.53
CA TYR A 165 16.90 16.84 -12.11
C TYR A 165 17.34 16.62 -10.66
N VAL A 166 16.56 15.89 -9.86
CA VAL A 166 16.90 15.63 -8.46
C VAL A 166 18.02 14.59 -8.37
N PRO A 167 19.07 14.81 -7.56
CA PRO A 167 20.17 13.87 -7.39
C PRO A 167 19.69 12.50 -6.92
N ALA A 168 20.21 11.42 -7.52
CA ALA A 168 19.74 10.05 -7.32
C ALA A 168 19.78 9.55 -5.86
N ILE A 169 20.54 10.19 -4.97
CA ILE A 169 20.56 9.85 -3.54
C ILE A 169 19.21 10.11 -2.86
N VAL A 170 18.47 11.14 -3.30
CA VAL A 170 17.16 11.49 -2.75
C VAL A 170 16.11 10.41 -3.03
N PRO A 171 15.82 10.02 -4.29
CA PRO A 171 14.86 8.95 -4.56
C PRO A 171 15.33 7.58 -4.06
N LYS A 172 16.65 7.34 -3.91
CA LYS A 172 17.15 6.13 -3.24
C LYS A 172 16.83 6.11 -1.75
N PHE A 173 16.90 7.26 -1.08
CA PHE A 173 16.46 7.39 0.31
C PHE A 173 14.96 7.13 0.44
N PHE A 174 14.14 7.72 -0.45
CA PHE A 174 12.71 7.43 -0.51
C PHE A 174 12.44 5.93 -0.69
N LEU A 175 13.10 5.29 -1.67
CA LEU A 175 12.94 3.84 -1.92
C LEU A 175 13.31 2.98 -0.70
N LEU A 176 14.40 3.33 -0.01
CA LEU A 176 14.78 2.65 1.24
C LEU A 176 13.74 2.90 2.34
N ALA A 177 13.24 4.12 2.46
CA ALA A 177 12.24 4.47 3.47
C ALA A 177 10.95 3.67 3.29
N GLU A 178 10.47 3.62 2.05
CA GLU A 178 9.29 2.83 1.69
C GLU A 178 9.53 1.34 1.96
N ALA A 179 10.69 0.79 1.57
CA ALA A 179 11.02 -0.61 1.83
C ALA A 179 10.98 -0.96 3.32
N LEU A 180 11.54 -0.09 4.18
CA LEU A 180 11.51 -0.29 5.62
C LEU A 180 10.10 -0.19 6.21
N MET A 181 9.24 0.67 5.66
CA MET A 181 7.84 0.76 6.07
C MET A 181 7.07 -0.51 5.67
N VAL A 182 7.25 -0.96 4.42
CA VAL A 182 6.65 -2.19 3.90
C VAL A 182 7.12 -3.43 4.67
N GLU A 183 8.40 -3.52 5.04
CA GLU A 183 8.91 -4.65 5.83
C GLU A 183 8.23 -4.76 7.22
N ARG A 184 7.76 -3.65 7.79
CA ARG A 184 6.95 -3.68 9.02
C ARG A 184 5.57 -4.27 8.76
N ASP A 185 4.93 -3.93 7.65
CA ASP A 185 3.67 -4.55 7.25
C ASP A 185 3.85 -6.04 6.94
N ILE A 186 4.95 -6.43 6.28
CA ILE A 186 5.29 -7.83 6.00
C ILE A 186 5.36 -8.66 7.28
N MET A 187 5.88 -8.09 8.37
CA MET A 187 5.87 -8.79 9.66
C MET A 187 4.45 -9.08 10.16
N ILE A 188 3.47 -8.22 9.89
CA ILE A 188 2.07 -8.45 10.24
C ILE A 188 1.45 -9.45 9.26
N TRP A 189 1.60 -9.23 7.95
CA TRP A 189 1.04 -10.07 6.90
C TRP A 189 1.47 -11.53 7.02
N ASN A 190 2.76 -11.78 7.28
CA ASN A 190 3.29 -13.14 7.45
C ASN A 190 2.81 -13.85 8.72
N ASN A 191 2.22 -13.11 9.67
CA ASN A 191 1.84 -13.62 10.99
C ASN A 191 0.35 -13.37 11.32
N LYS A 192 -0.46 -12.97 10.34
CA LYS A 192 -1.92 -12.80 10.49
C LYS A 192 -2.66 -13.87 9.69
N ARG A 193 -3.91 -14.11 10.08
CA ARG A 193 -4.88 -14.86 9.29
C ARG A 193 -5.80 -13.87 8.58
N TYR A 194 -6.13 -14.12 7.32
CA TYR A 194 -7.23 -13.41 6.68
C TYR A 194 -8.56 -13.78 7.34
N GLU A 195 -9.27 -12.78 7.86
CA GLU A 195 -10.57 -12.96 8.51
C GLU A 195 -11.66 -12.40 7.60
N GLY A 196 -12.52 -13.28 7.07
CA GLY A 196 -13.59 -12.87 6.15
C GLY A 196 -14.68 -12.05 6.84
N LYS A 197 -14.87 -12.23 8.16
CA LYS A 197 -15.86 -11.50 8.97
C LYS A 197 -15.20 -10.90 10.21
N PRO A 198 -14.42 -9.80 10.05
CA PRO A 198 -13.70 -9.19 11.15
C PRO A 198 -14.68 -8.57 12.16
N VAL A 199 -14.29 -8.54 13.42
CA VAL A 199 -15.01 -7.80 14.46
C VAL A 199 -14.60 -6.34 14.36
N LEU A 200 -15.58 -5.46 14.18
CA LEU A 200 -15.36 -4.04 13.94
C LEU A 200 -16.00 -3.17 15.02
N VAL A 201 -15.38 -2.04 15.28
CA VAL A 201 -15.91 -0.99 16.15
C VAL A 201 -16.67 0.03 15.30
N LYS A 202 -17.67 0.69 15.89
CA LYS A 202 -18.36 1.80 15.23
C LYS A 202 -17.44 3.04 15.22
N SER A 203 -16.56 3.11 14.23
CA SER A 203 -15.61 4.21 13.99
C SER A 203 -15.59 4.58 12.50
N ASP A 204 -15.11 5.80 12.19
CA ASP A 204 -14.94 6.23 10.81
C ASP A 204 -13.86 5.39 10.09
N SER A 205 -12.79 4.98 10.80
CA SER A 205 -11.72 4.13 10.26
C SER A 205 -12.25 2.76 9.84
N ASP A 206 -13.02 2.08 10.69
CA ASP A 206 -13.52 0.74 10.41
C ASP A 206 -14.60 0.78 9.32
N SER A 207 -15.29 1.93 9.18
CA SER A 207 -16.20 2.17 8.07
C SER A 207 -15.48 2.22 6.71
N LEU A 208 -14.24 2.72 6.66
CA LEU A 208 -13.42 2.76 5.44
C LEU A 208 -13.04 1.34 5.02
N LEU A 209 -12.57 0.54 5.98
CA LEU A 209 -12.25 -0.87 5.77
C LEU A 209 -13.43 -1.66 5.17
N MET A 210 -14.63 -1.48 5.73
CA MET A 210 -15.84 -2.15 5.22
C MET A 210 -16.25 -1.67 3.83
N ARG A 211 -16.11 -0.37 3.55
CA ARG A 211 -16.37 0.17 2.21
C ARG A 211 -15.39 -0.39 1.19
N HIS A 212 -14.10 -0.51 1.57
CA HIS A 212 -13.09 -1.14 0.74
C HIS A 212 -13.42 -2.59 0.45
N ARG A 213 -13.72 -3.43 1.45
CA ARG A 213 -14.09 -4.84 1.21
C ARG A 213 -15.30 -5.00 0.29
N ARG A 214 -16.32 -4.15 0.46
CA ARG A 214 -17.49 -4.14 -0.44
C ARG A 214 -17.12 -3.73 -1.86
N TRP A 215 -16.22 -2.77 -2.02
CA TRP A 215 -15.73 -2.37 -3.32
C TRP A 215 -14.84 -3.46 -3.94
N TYR A 216 -13.94 -4.06 -3.17
CA TYR A 216 -13.00 -5.09 -3.62
C TYR A 216 -13.71 -6.39 -4.01
N SER A 217 -14.88 -6.69 -3.43
CA SER A 217 -15.64 -7.89 -3.79
C SER A 217 -16.06 -7.95 -5.26
N GLN A 218 -16.04 -6.83 -5.98
CA GLN A 218 -16.31 -6.81 -7.42
C GLN A 218 -15.26 -7.57 -8.26
N PHE A 219 -14.07 -7.80 -7.72
CA PHE A 219 -12.97 -8.51 -8.41
C PHE A 219 -13.07 -10.04 -8.28
N TYR A 220 -14.10 -10.53 -7.59
CA TYR A 220 -14.41 -11.95 -7.51
C TYR A 220 -15.72 -12.25 -8.26
N SER A 221 -15.74 -13.38 -8.96
CA SER A 221 -16.87 -13.91 -9.71
C SER A 221 -17.19 -15.35 -9.26
N GLU A 222 -18.18 -15.98 -9.89
CA GLU A 222 -18.63 -17.34 -9.55
C GLU A 222 -17.50 -18.37 -9.64
N HIS A 223 -16.70 -18.32 -10.71
CA HIS A 223 -15.59 -19.24 -10.96
C HIS A 223 -14.24 -18.76 -10.40
N SER A 224 -14.23 -17.69 -9.58
CA SER A 224 -13.00 -17.31 -8.88
C SER A 224 -12.48 -18.47 -8.04
N PRO A 225 -11.17 -18.79 -8.11
CA PRO A 225 -10.57 -19.85 -7.29
C PRO A 225 -10.86 -19.64 -5.80
N ARG A 226 -11.27 -20.70 -5.13
CA ARG A 226 -11.55 -20.68 -3.68
C ARG A 226 -10.47 -21.45 -2.94
N LEU A 227 -10.07 -20.92 -1.78
CA LEU A 227 -9.17 -21.63 -0.88
C LEU A 227 -9.93 -22.79 -0.21
N ASN A 228 -9.70 -24.01 -0.68
CA ASN A 228 -10.19 -25.22 -0.03
C ASN A 228 -9.15 -25.66 1.01
N PHE A 229 -9.45 -25.44 2.28
CA PHE A 229 -8.66 -26.04 3.36
C PHE A 229 -8.93 -27.55 3.37
N HIS A 230 -8.01 -28.33 2.81
CA HIS A 230 -7.99 -29.77 3.05
C HIS A 230 -7.53 -30.00 4.48
N LYS A 231 -8.50 -30.20 5.38
CA LYS A 231 -8.23 -30.63 6.75
C LYS A 231 -7.91 -32.13 6.72
N GLU A 232 -6.64 -32.48 6.55
CA GLU A 232 -6.22 -33.89 6.45
C GLU A 232 -6.30 -34.63 7.80
N SER A 233 -6.27 -33.93 8.94
CA SER A 233 -6.62 -34.50 10.24
C SER A 233 -7.14 -33.44 11.24
N LEU A 234 -7.77 -33.90 12.32
CA LEU A 234 -8.28 -33.09 13.43
C LEU A 234 -7.24 -32.79 14.51
N ASP A 235 -5.96 -33.08 14.28
CA ASP A 235 -4.94 -32.88 15.29
C ASP A 235 -4.60 -31.40 15.40
N TRP A 236 -4.82 -30.86 16.60
CA TRP A 236 -4.53 -29.49 17.00
C TRP A 236 -3.10 -29.36 17.52
#